data_AF-A0AAN0LC70-F1
#
_entry.id   AF-A0AAN0LC70-F1
#
_cell.length_a   1.000
_cell.length_b   1.000
_cell.length_c   1.000
_cell.angle_alpha   90.00
_cell.angle_beta   90.00
_cell.angle_gamma   90.00
#
_symmetry.space_group_name_H-M   'P 1'
#
loop_
_entity.id
_entity.type
_entity.pdbx_description
1 polymer ?
#
loop_
_entity_poly.entity_id
_entity_poly.type
_entity_poly.pdbx_seq_one_letter_code
_entity_poly.pdbx_strand_id
1 'polypeptide(L)'
;MLRNHRALAPAVLAALAIAVVMTGAAHAQSPLGVGSAEPSFSIGGPLGPFFAWINSYQQAFYRSLTGALKAMREDPFALSGLIGLSFAYGVFHAAGPGHGKAVISSYMIANEIALKRGIVISFVSALLQGLVAILLVGAAFLVLRGSGITMTQATQAMEIASFALVALFGAWLLVKKIRALRMRVVSFPAAVPAGVASHGGRGSTGLNFQAVEIDDHEHRGAGEYCETCGVSHMPDPAMLKEKDFSLQEAWSAIIAVGLRPCSGAILVMSFALLNSLYLGGVLSVLAMSLGTAITVTILAILAVAAKDLAVRFAGPGSRTGRRITHAIEIGGALFVLLIGLSLLGASLQASRLIGG
;
A
#
# COMPACT_ATOMS: atom_id res chain seq x y z
N MET A 1 29.96 -15.17 -14.95
CA MET A 1 28.81 -14.94 -14.05
C MET A 1 27.56 -14.46 -14.83
N LEU A 2 27.00 -15.28 -15.73
CA LEU A 2 25.82 -14.94 -16.58
C LEU A 2 24.52 -15.69 -16.17
N ARG A 3 24.48 -16.29 -14.97
CA ARG A 3 23.46 -17.30 -14.60
C ARG A 3 22.14 -16.75 -14.02
N ASN A 4 22.01 -15.44 -13.79
CA ASN A 4 20.82 -14.87 -13.11
C ASN A 4 19.72 -14.32 -14.03
N HIS A 5 19.92 -14.26 -15.36
CA HIS A 5 18.87 -13.76 -16.27
C HIS A 5 17.69 -14.74 -16.44
N ARG A 6 17.90 -16.04 -16.19
CA ARG A 6 16.88 -17.09 -16.39
C ARG A 6 15.96 -17.33 -15.19
N ALA A 7 16.27 -16.82 -14.00
CA ALA A 7 15.46 -17.03 -12.80
C ALA A 7 14.40 -15.93 -12.57
N LEU A 8 14.53 -14.77 -13.22
CA LEU A 8 13.60 -13.64 -13.08
C LEU A 8 12.34 -13.79 -13.94
N ALA A 9 12.49 -14.32 -15.16
CA ALA A 9 11.35 -14.64 -16.03
C ALA A 9 10.35 -15.63 -15.39
N PRO A 10 10.77 -16.76 -14.78
CA PRO A 10 9.83 -17.69 -14.17
C PRO A 10 9.15 -17.14 -12.91
N ALA A 11 9.78 -16.26 -12.13
CA ALA A 11 9.14 -15.66 -10.96
C ALA A 11 8.05 -14.64 -11.34
N VAL A 12 8.30 -13.81 -12.37
CA VAL A 12 7.31 -12.88 -12.93
C VAL A 12 6.21 -13.64 -13.66
N LEU A 13 6.56 -14.69 -14.42
CA LEU A 13 5.59 -15.57 -15.07
C LEU A 13 4.75 -16.36 -14.05
N ALA A 14 5.34 -16.81 -12.93
CA ALA A 14 4.61 -17.46 -11.85
C ALA A 14 3.69 -16.48 -11.13
N ALA A 15 4.13 -15.25 -10.87
CA ALA A 15 3.28 -14.18 -10.35
C ALA A 15 2.11 -13.88 -11.28
N LEU A 16 2.37 -13.76 -12.59
CA LEU A 16 1.33 -13.55 -13.60
C LEU A 16 0.39 -14.76 -13.72
N ALA A 17 0.92 -15.98 -13.67
CA ALA A 17 0.11 -17.20 -13.70
C ALA A 17 -0.77 -17.32 -12.44
N ILE A 18 -0.24 -17.00 -11.25
CA ILE A 18 -1.00 -16.94 -10.00
C ILE A 18 -2.06 -15.83 -10.09
N ALA A 19 -1.72 -14.66 -10.62
CA ALA A 19 -2.69 -13.57 -10.84
C ALA A 19 -3.83 -14.03 -11.76
N VAL A 20 -3.52 -14.71 -12.87
CA VAL A 20 -4.50 -15.24 -13.83
C VAL A 20 -5.40 -16.29 -13.18
N VAL A 21 -4.84 -17.20 -12.39
CA VAL A 21 -5.64 -18.19 -11.63
C VAL A 21 -6.53 -17.51 -10.59
N MET A 22 -6.01 -16.52 -9.87
CA MET A 22 -6.76 -15.76 -8.86
C MET A 22 -7.85 -14.88 -9.48
N THR A 23 -7.67 -14.35 -10.70
CA THR A 23 -8.73 -13.62 -11.42
C THR A 23 -9.91 -14.53 -11.77
N GLY A 24 -9.69 -15.82 -12.03
CA GLY A 24 -10.77 -16.77 -12.30
C GLY A 24 -11.61 -17.14 -11.07
N ALA A 25 -11.07 -16.96 -9.86
CA ALA A 25 -11.75 -17.25 -8.59
C ALA A 25 -12.43 -16.01 -7.96
N ALA A 26 -12.18 -14.81 -8.48
CA ALA A 26 -12.71 -13.57 -7.93
C ALA A 26 -14.09 -13.26 -8.52
N HIS A 27 -15.15 -13.63 -7.80
CA HIS A 27 -16.52 -13.23 -8.15
C HIS A 27 -16.83 -11.84 -7.61
N ALA A 28 -17.21 -10.91 -8.49
CA ALA A 28 -17.76 -9.62 -8.10
C ALA A 28 -19.29 -9.76 -7.91
N GLN A 29 -19.78 -9.60 -6.69
CA GLN A 29 -21.22 -9.51 -6.41
C GLN A 29 -21.50 -8.29 -5.54
N SER A 30 -22.39 -7.40 -6.01
CA SER A 30 -23.00 -6.35 -5.17
C SER A 30 -24.13 -6.98 -4.35
N PRO A 31 -24.14 -6.83 -3.01
CA PRO A 31 -25.22 -7.38 -2.18
C PRO A 31 -26.62 -6.85 -2.53
N LEU A 32 -26.75 -5.68 -3.17
CA LEU A 32 -28.04 -5.00 -3.40
C LEU A 32 -28.17 -4.28 -4.76
N GLY A 33 -27.24 -4.45 -5.70
CA GLY A 33 -27.32 -3.83 -7.04
C GLY A 33 -27.25 -2.29 -7.11
N VAL A 34 -27.05 -1.61 -5.97
CA VAL A 34 -26.84 -0.15 -5.88
C VAL A 34 -25.50 0.11 -5.20
N GLY A 35 -24.59 0.78 -5.91
CA GLY A 35 -23.19 0.97 -5.48
C GLY A 35 -22.26 -0.17 -5.92
N SER A 36 -20.97 0.10 -5.85
CA SER A 36 -19.90 -0.82 -6.26
C SER A 36 -20.01 -2.19 -5.58
N ALA A 37 -19.91 -3.26 -6.37
CA ALA A 37 -19.70 -4.62 -5.89
C ALA A 37 -18.38 -4.66 -5.13
N GLU A 38 -18.41 -4.52 -3.82
CA GLU A 38 -17.21 -4.73 -3.02
C GLU A 38 -16.82 -6.19 -3.21
N PRO A 39 -15.63 -6.51 -3.78
CA PRO A 39 -15.25 -7.89 -4.03
C PRO A 39 -15.17 -8.62 -2.69
N SER A 40 -16.22 -9.37 -2.34
CA SER A 40 -16.19 -10.24 -1.19
C SER A 40 -15.34 -11.43 -1.59
N PHE A 41 -14.07 -11.41 -1.21
CA PHE A 41 -13.27 -12.62 -1.27
C PHE A 41 -14.01 -13.66 -0.41
N SER A 42 -14.49 -14.74 -1.04
CA SER A 42 -14.82 -15.95 -0.30
C SER A 42 -13.48 -16.53 0.14
N ILE A 43 -12.97 -16.02 1.26
CA ILE A 43 -11.68 -16.45 1.81
C ILE A 43 -11.92 -17.84 2.40
N GLY A 44 -11.82 -18.87 1.54
CA GLY A 44 -11.67 -20.24 2.00
C GLY A 44 -10.37 -20.39 2.79
N GLY A 45 -10.38 -21.18 3.85
CA GLY A 45 -9.21 -21.47 4.68
C GLY A 45 -9.44 -21.29 6.19
N PRO A 46 -8.39 -21.45 7.02
CA PRO A 46 -8.49 -21.43 8.49
C PRO A 46 -9.04 -20.10 9.05
N LEU A 47 -8.84 -18.99 8.34
CA LEU A 47 -9.33 -17.66 8.71
C LEU A 47 -10.71 -17.32 8.10
N GLY A 48 -11.30 -18.22 7.30
CA GLY A 48 -12.60 -18.00 6.66
C GLY A 48 -13.72 -17.63 7.64
N PRO A 49 -13.89 -18.35 8.77
CA PRO A 49 -14.91 -18.00 9.77
C PRO A 49 -14.73 -16.60 10.37
N PHE A 50 -13.49 -16.16 10.57
CA PHE A 50 -13.18 -14.82 11.09
C PHE A 50 -13.58 -13.73 10.09
N PHE A 51 -13.25 -13.91 8.80
CA PHE A 51 -13.63 -12.95 7.78
C PHE A 51 -15.13 -12.92 7.50
N ALA A 52 -15.80 -14.07 7.59
CA ALA A 52 -17.26 -14.15 7.55
C ALA A 52 -17.91 -13.41 8.72
N TRP A 53 -17.34 -13.52 9.93
CA TRP A 53 -17.77 -12.77 11.10
C TRP A 53 -17.60 -11.25 10.91
N ILE A 54 -16.48 -10.80 10.36
CA ILE A 54 -16.32 -9.36 10.04
C ILE A 54 -17.36 -8.91 9.02
N ASN A 55 -17.59 -9.70 7.97
CA ASN A 55 -18.54 -9.35 6.92
C ASN A 55 -19.97 -9.21 7.48
N SER A 56 -20.40 -10.11 8.37
CA SER A 56 -21.74 -10.03 8.98
C SER A 56 -21.92 -8.76 9.82
N TYR A 57 -20.90 -8.36 10.58
CA TYR A 57 -20.92 -7.09 11.33
C TYR A 57 -20.91 -5.88 10.40
N GLN A 58 -20.12 -5.90 9.31
CA GLN A 58 -20.15 -4.82 8.33
C GLN A 58 -21.55 -4.65 7.74
N GLN A 59 -22.23 -5.74 7.34
CA GLN A 59 -23.61 -5.68 6.86
C GLN A 59 -24.60 -5.16 7.91
N ALA A 60 -24.41 -5.52 9.19
CA ALA A 60 -25.22 -5.02 10.28
C ALA A 60 -25.04 -3.50 10.45
N PHE A 61 -23.80 -3.00 10.47
CA PHE A 61 -23.52 -1.56 10.50
C PHE A 61 -24.12 -0.84 9.30
N TYR A 62 -24.03 -1.40 8.09
CA TYR A 62 -24.66 -0.85 6.89
C TYR A 62 -26.17 -0.64 7.07
N ARG A 63 -26.88 -1.65 7.58
CA ARG A 63 -28.32 -1.54 7.87
C ARG A 63 -28.58 -0.47 8.92
N SER A 64 -27.80 -0.43 9.99
CA SER A 64 -27.92 0.58 11.04
C SER A 64 -27.68 2.00 10.51
N LEU A 65 -26.74 2.20 9.58
CA LEU A 65 -26.49 3.51 8.95
C LEU A 65 -27.71 3.98 8.16
N THR A 66 -28.34 3.09 7.39
CA THR A 66 -29.60 3.42 6.69
C THR A 66 -30.73 3.75 7.66
N GLY A 67 -30.80 3.05 8.80
CA GLY A 67 -31.75 3.33 9.87
C GLY A 67 -31.52 4.69 10.53
N ALA A 68 -30.27 5.01 10.87
CA ALA A 68 -29.88 6.28 11.47
C ALA A 68 -30.13 7.47 10.53
N LEU A 69 -29.93 7.29 9.22
CA LEU A 69 -30.28 8.31 8.22
C LEU A 69 -31.79 8.55 8.14
N LYS A 70 -32.61 7.49 8.23
CA LYS A 70 -34.07 7.63 8.31
C LYS A 70 -34.49 8.34 9.60
N ALA A 71 -33.91 7.96 10.74
CA ALA A 71 -34.18 8.60 12.02
C ALA A 71 -33.83 10.10 12.00
N MET A 72 -32.69 10.46 11.41
CA MET A 72 -32.27 11.87 11.26
C MET A 72 -33.20 12.69 10.35
N ARG A 73 -33.90 12.04 9.43
CA ARG A 73 -34.92 12.71 8.61
C ARG A 73 -36.13 13.13 9.45
N GLU A 74 -36.48 12.35 10.47
CA GLU A 74 -37.61 12.62 11.36
C GLU A 74 -37.21 13.53 12.53
N ASP A 75 -36.02 13.33 13.09
CA ASP A 75 -35.46 14.10 14.21
C ASP A 75 -34.02 14.56 13.92
N PRO A 76 -33.78 15.87 13.71
CA PRO A 76 -32.44 16.42 13.51
C PRO A 76 -31.44 16.10 14.63
N PHE A 77 -31.88 15.86 15.87
CA PHE A 77 -30.99 15.51 16.99
C PHE A 77 -30.34 14.12 16.81
N ALA A 78 -30.91 13.25 15.97
CA ALA A 78 -30.33 11.95 15.63
C ALA A 78 -29.05 12.05 14.77
N LEU A 79 -28.66 13.25 14.32
CA LEU A 79 -27.39 13.51 13.64
C LEU A 79 -26.18 13.01 14.45
N SER A 80 -26.20 13.20 15.77
CA SER A 80 -25.11 12.76 16.66
C SER A 80 -24.93 11.24 16.63
N GLY A 81 -26.05 10.50 16.67
CA GLY A 81 -26.09 9.05 16.54
C GLY A 81 -25.59 8.57 15.18
N LEU A 82 -25.96 9.26 14.09
CA LEU A 82 -25.48 8.97 12.75
C LEU A 82 -23.96 9.18 12.62
N ILE A 83 -23.43 10.29 13.16
CA ILE A 83 -21.99 10.59 13.18
C ILE A 83 -21.23 9.52 13.96
N GLY A 84 -21.69 9.20 15.18
CA GLY A 84 -21.07 8.17 16.02
C GLY A 84 -21.09 6.79 15.37
N LEU A 85 -22.20 6.42 14.74
CA LEU A 85 -22.32 5.17 14.01
C LEU A 85 -21.43 5.13 12.76
N SER A 86 -21.31 6.25 12.04
CA SER A 86 -20.44 6.37 10.86
C SER A 86 -18.97 6.27 11.24
N PHE A 87 -18.57 6.87 12.37
CA PHE A 87 -17.24 6.70 12.94
C PHE A 87 -16.96 5.24 13.31
N ALA A 88 -17.87 4.60 14.06
CA ALA A 88 -17.74 3.20 14.47
C ALA A 88 -17.66 2.26 13.25
N TYR A 89 -18.50 2.51 12.25
CA TYR A 89 -18.41 1.81 10.97
C TYR A 89 -17.06 2.04 10.30
N GLY A 90 -16.53 3.26 10.25
CA GLY A 90 -15.20 3.55 9.72
C GLY A 90 -14.08 2.75 10.42
N VAL A 91 -14.13 2.69 11.76
CA VAL A 91 -13.19 1.90 12.57
C VAL A 91 -13.28 0.41 12.20
N PHE A 92 -14.48 -0.15 12.19
CA PHE A 92 -14.70 -1.58 11.99
C PHE A 92 -14.51 -2.01 10.52
N HIS A 93 -14.96 -1.18 9.58
CA HIS A 93 -14.72 -1.35 8.16
C HIS A 93 -13.22 -1.42 7.87
N ALA A 94 -12.41 -0.65 8.60
CA ALA A 94 -10.96 -0.72 8.51
C ALA A 94 -10.28 -1.94 9.11
N ALA A 95 -10.95 -2.68 10.00
CA ALA A 95 -10.45 -3.96 10.48
C ALA A 95 -10.73 -5.12 9.50
N GLY A 96 -11.64 -4.92 8.54
CA GLY A 96 -12.03 -5.95 7.59
C GLY A 96 -11.04 -6.18 6.44
N PRO A 97 -11.09 -7.37 5.83
CA PRO A 97 -10.28 -7.68 4.66
C PRO A 97 -10.72 -6.77 3.52
N GLY A 98 -9.81 -5.91 3.06
CA GLY A 98 -10.08 -4.92 2.03
C GLY A 98 -8.83 -4.61 1.24
N HIS A 99 -8.97 -4.43 -0.06
CA HIS A 99 -7.85 -4.30 -0.98
C HIS A 99 -6.97 -3.07 -0.72
N GLY A 100 -7.55 -1.89 -0.51
CA GLY A 100 -6.76 -0.66 -0.21
C GLY A 100 -6.01 -0.76 1.13
N LYS A 101 -6.57 -1.52 2.08
CA LYS A 101 -5.98 -1.74 3.42
C LYS A 101 -4.84 -2.75 3.36
N ALA A 102 -4.99 -3.76 2.51
CA ALA A 102 -3.94 -4.71 2.19
C ALA A 102 -2.76 -4.02 1.48
N VAL A 103 -3.03 -3.09 0.55
CA VAL A 103 -2.00 -2.34 -0.16
C VAL A 103 -1.18 -1.45 0.78
N ILE A 104 -1.83 -0.65 1.62
CA ILE A 104 -1.14 0.21 2.60
C ILE A 104 -0.32 -0.64 3.59
N SER A 105 -0.91 -1.72 4.11
CA SER A 105 -0.22 -2.58 5.08
C SER A 105 1.01 -3.27 4.47
N SER A 106 0.89 -3.78 3.24
CA SER A 106 2.01 -4.40 2.54
C SER A 106 3.07 -3.41 2.10
N TYR A 107 2.68 -2.18 1.69
CA TYR A 107 3.63 -1.10 1.43
C TYR A 107 4.41 -0.74 2.70
N MET A 108 3.74 -0.63 3.83
CA MET A 108 4.36 -0.33 5.12
C MET A 108 5.36 -1.41 5.54
N ILE A 109 4.97 -2.68 5.43
CA ILE A 109 5.83 -3.81 5.73
C ILE A 109 7.03 -3.86 4.76
N ALA A 110 6.82 -3.55 3.49
CA ALA A 110 7.83 -3.63 2.44
C ALA A 110 8.82 -2.45 2.42
N ASN A 111 8.61 -1.40 3.23
CA ASN A 111 9.50 -0.24 3.26
C ASN A 111 10.16 -0.08 4.63
N GLU A 112 11.49 0.06 4.66
CA GLU A 112 12.29 -0.08 5.89
C GLU A 112 12.35 1.19 6.77
N ILE A 113 11.89 2.36 6.30
CA ILE A 113 12.23 3.66 6.93
C ILE A 113 11.01 4.53 7.28
N ALA A 114 9.83 3.93 7.51
CA ALA A 114 8.59 4.67 7.27
C ALA A 114 7.51 4.61 8.35
N LEU A 115 7.77 4.28 9.62
CA LEU A 115 6.64 4.27 10.58
C LEU A 115 5.91 5.63 10.63
N LYS A 116 6.61 6.74 10.89
CA LYS A 116 6.00 8.08 10.86
C LYS A 116 5.46 8.46 9.47
N ARG A 117 6.21 8.14 8.40
CA ARG A 117 5.86 8.49 7.02
C ARG A 117 4.59 7.77 6.56
N GLY A 118 4.49 6.50 6.90
CA GLY A 118 3.40 5.64 6.54
C GLY A 118 2.14 5.89 7.36
N ILE A 119 2.26 6.33 8.62
CA ILE A 119 1.12 6.86 9.38
C ILE A 119 0.51 8.05 8.63
N VAL A 120 1.33 9.03 8.22
CA VAL A 120 0.86 10.19 7.44
C VAL A 120 0.22 9.75 6.12
N ILE A 121 0.87 8.88 5.35
CA ILE A 121 0.33 8.35 4.09
C ILE A 121 -1.03 7.68 4.32
N SER A 122 -1.16 6.84 5.35
CA SER A 122 -2.40 6.12 5.66
C SER A 122 -3.53 7.07 6.04
N PHE A 123 -3.20 8.04 6.89
CA PHE A 123 -4.15 9.04 7.38
C PHE A 123 -4.65 9.93 6.23
N VAL A 124 -3.73 10.46 5.42
CA VAL A 124 -4.07 11.28 4.25
C VAL A 124 -4.87 10.47 3.22
N SER A 125 -4.51 9.22 2.97
CA SER A 125 -5.25 8.35 2.04
C SER A 125 -6.70 8.12 2.50
N ALA A 126 -6.91 7.88 3.80
CA ALA A 126 -8.24 7.67 4.35
C ALA A 126 -9.13 8.93 4.28
N LEU A 127 -8.55 10.12 4.53
CA LEU A 127 -9.26 11.39 4.36
C LEU A 127 -9.56 11.68 2.88
N LEU A 128 -8.60 11.43 1.99
CA LEU A 128 -8.78 11.59 0.55
C LEU A 128 -9.91 10.70 0.03
N GLN A 129 -10.02 9.47 0.53
CA GLN A 129 -11.11 8.55 0.20
C GLN A 129 -12.49 9.11 0.55
N GLY A 130 -12.63 9.74 1.72
CA GLY A 130 -13.86 10.44 2.10
C GLY A 130 -14.14 11.67 1.24
N LEU A 131 -13.10 12.48 0.99
CA LEU A 131 -13.21 13.66 0.14
C LEU A 131 -13.65 13.29 -1.28
N VAL A 132 -13.04 12.27 -1.87
CA VAL A 132 -13.42 11.77 -3.19
C VAL A 132 -14.86 11.26 -3.19
N ALA A 133 -15.33 10.60 -2.13
CA ALA A 133 -16.73 10.19 -2.03
C ALA A 133 -17.69 11.39 -2.00
N ILE A 134 -17.39 12.41 -1.20
CA ILE A 134 -18.20 13.64 -1.13
C ILE A 134 -18.23 14.34 -2.50
N LEU A 135 -17.07 14.53 -3.13
CA LEU A 135 -16.96 15.20 -4.41
C LEU A 135 -17.61 14.41 -5.54
N LEU A 136 -17.41 13.08 -5.58
CA LEU A 136 -18.00 12.21 -6.60
C LEU A 136 -19.51 12.22 -6.52
N VAL A 137 -20.08 11.97 -5.34
CA VAL A 137 -21.54 11.93 -5.17
C VAL A 137 -22.15 13.33 -5.34
N GLY A 138 -21.50 14.37 -4.82
CA GLY A 138 -21.95 15.76 -4.97
C GLY A 138 -21.93 16.22 -6.44
N ALA A 139 -20.82 16.01 -7.15
CA ALA A 139 -20.72 16.32 -8.57
C ALA A 139 -21.72 15.52 -9.38
N ALA A 140 -21.90 14.24 -9.06
CA ALA A 140 -22.86 13.42 -9.76
C ALA A 140 -24.31 13.88 -9.51
N PHE A 141 -24.66 14.32 -8.30
CA PHE A 141 -25.98 14.90 -8.05
C PHE A 141 -26.25 16.18 -8.86
N LEU A 142 -25.22 16.99 -9.11
CA LEU A 142 -25.33 18.23 -9.89
C LEU A 142 -25.32 17.99 -11.41
N VAL A 143 -24.45 17.10 -11.89
CA VAL A 143 -24.17 16.88 -13.33
C VAL A 143 -25.04 15.78 -13.92
N LEU A 144 -25.32 14.70 -13.18
CA LEU A 144 -26.06 13.54 -13.71
C LEU A 144 -27.58 13.75 -13.81
N ARG A 145 -28.12 14.89 -13.34
CA ARG A 145 -29.54 15.25 -13.58
C ARG A 145 -29.87 15.50 -15.06
N GLY A 146 -28.86 15.67 -15.92
CA GLY A 146 -29.02 15.86 -17.36
C GLY A 146 -28.10 15.03 -18.27
N SER A 147 -27.11 14.32 -17.72
CA SER A 147 -26.25 13.41 -18.49
C SER A 147 -26.79 11.99 -18.44
N GLY A 148 -26.73 11.22 -19.54
CA GLY A 148 -27.08 9.78 -19.57
C GLY A 148 -26.16 8.86 -18.76
N ILE A 149 -25.26 9.41 -17.95
CA ILE A 149 -24.33 8.68 -17.08
C ILE A 149 -25.05 8.34 -15.78
N THR A 150 -24.90 7.12 -15.28
CA THR A 150 -25.45 6.70 -13.98
C THR A 150 -24.42 6.79 -12.85
N MET A 151 -24.89 6.95 -11.61
CA MET A 151 -24.02 6.90 -10.41
C MET A 151 -23.15 5.63 -10.40
N THR A 152 -23.73 4.50 -10.82
CA THR A 152 -23.05 3.21 -10.93
C THR A 152 -21.90 3.27 -11.93
N GLN A 153 -22.09 3.87 -13.10
CA GLN A 153 -21.02 4.01 -14.12
C GLN A 153 -19.87 4.89 -13.63
N ALA A 154 -20.18 6.02 -12.97
CA ALA A 154 -19.18 6.92 -12.43
C ALA A 154 -18.34 6.25 -11.33
N THR A 155 -18.99 5.53 -10.41
CA THR A 155 -18.30 4.74 -9.39
C THR A 155 -17.45 3.65 -10.04
N GLN A 156 -17.99 2.88 -10.98
CA GLN A 156 -17.28 1.78 -11.64
C GLN A 156 -16.03 2.25 -12.40
N ALA A 157 -16.11 3.39 -13.11
CA ALA A 157 -14.96 3.96 -13.79
C ALA A 157 -13.84 4.34 -12.81
N MET A 158 -14.18 4.96 -11.68
CA MET A 158 -13.22 5.29 -10.62
C MET A 158 -12.63 4.04 -9.96
N GLU A 159 -13.41 2.97 -9.81
CA GLU A 159 -12.90 1.69 -9.31
C GLU A 159 -11.87 1.07 -10.24
N ILE A 160 -12.18 0.98 -11.53
CA ILE A 160 -11.26 0.44 -12.54
C ILE A 160 -9.97 1.27 -12.56
N ALA A 161 -10.09 2.60 -12.55
CA ALA A 161 -8.95 3.50 -12.52
C ALA A 161 -8.09 3.29 -11.26
N SER A 162 -8.69 3.20 -10.07
CA SER A 162 -7.96 2.95 -8.83
C SER A 162 -7.27 1.57 -8.83
N PHE A 163 -7.95 0.51 -9.27
CA PHE A 163 -7.36 -0.83 -9.35
C PHE A 163 -6.20 -0.90 -10.34
N ALA A 164 -6.32 -0.23 -11.49
CA ALA A 164 -5.23 -0.08 -12.44
C ALA A 164 -4.04 0.66 -11.81
N LEU A 165 -4.28 1.77 -11.10
CA LEU A 165 -3.23 2.51 -10.40
C LEU A 165 -2.54 1.66 -9.32
N VAL A 166 -3.30 0.88 -8.54
CA VAL A 166 -2.74 -0.05 -7.54
C VAL A 166 -1.88 -1.13 -8.19
N ALA A 167 -2.34 -1.73 -9.30
CA ALA A 167 -1.58 -2.72 -10.04
C ALA A 167 -0.27 -2.13 -10.61
N LEU A 168 -0.35 -0.93 -11.20
CA LEU A 168 0.81 -0.20 -11.72
C LEU A 168 1.80 0.15 -10.60
N PHE A 169 1.30 0.60 -9.46
CA PHE A 169 2.12 0.90 -8.28
C PHE A 169 2.83 -0.36 -7.76
N GLY A 170 2.13 -1.49 -7.64
CA GLY A 170 2.71 -2.77 -7.25
C GLY A 170 3.78 -3.26 -8.25
N ALA A 171 3.51 -3.15 -9.55
CA ALA A 171 4.48 -3.49 -10.60
C ALA A 171 5.73 -2.61 -10.52
N TRP A 172 5.54 -1.31 -10.33
CA TRP A 172 6.63 -0.35 -10.21
C TRP A 172 7.50 -0.62 -8.97
N LEU A 173 6.89 -0.89 -7.80
CA LEU A 173 7.61 -1.31 -6.58
C LEU A 173 8.41 -2.59 -6.80
N LEU A 174 7.80 -3.59 -7.44
CA LEU A 174 8.45 -4.88 -7.70
C LEU A 174 9.66 -4.70 -8.62
N VAL A 175 9.52 -3.91 -9.69
CA VAL A 175 10.62 -3.59 -10.61
C VAL A 175 11.74 -2.82 -9.89
N LYS A 176 11.41 -1.84 -9.04
CA LYS A 176 12.40 -1.09 -8.24
C LYS A 176 13.22 -2.03 -7.36
N LYS A 177 12.56 -2.93 -6.61
CA LYS A 177 13.23 -3.89 -5.72
C LYS A 177 14.08 -4.92 -6.50
N ILE A 178 13.58 -5.44 -7.62
CA ILE A 178 14.34 -6.36 -8.48
C ILE A 178 15.58 -5.68 -9.08
N ARG A 179 15.46 -4.43 -9.54
CA ARG A 179 16.61 -3.64 -10.07
C ARG A 179 17.65 -3.39 -8.98
N ALA A 180 17.24 -3.06 -7.76
CA ALA A 180 18.14 -2.87 -6.63
C ALA A 180 18.94 -4.15 -6.30
N LEU A 181 18.32 -5.34 -6.42
CA LEU A 181 19.04 -6.62 -6.27
C LEU A 181 20.07 -6.85 -7.40
N ARG A 182 19.83 -6.30 -8.60
CA ARG A 182 20.67 -6.48 -9.79
C ARG A 182 21.88 -5.54 -9.84
N MET A 183 21.77 -4.31 -9.29
CA MET A 183 22.85 -3.31 -9.35
C MET A 183 23.97 -3.51 -8.31
N ARG A 184 23.90 -4.57 -7.48
CA ARG A 184 24.83 -4.79 -6.36
C ARG A 184 26.13 -5.53 -6.71
N VAL A 185 26.46 -5.66 -7.99
CA VAL A 185 27.76 -6.17 -8.47
C VAL A 185 28.49 -5.04 -9.17
N VAL A 186 29.01 -4.09 -8.39
CA VAL A 186 30.10 -3.23 -8.88
C VAL A 186 31.38 -3.87 -8.37
N SER A 187 32.00 -4.69 -9.22
CA SER A 187 33.39 -5.09 -9.04
C SER A 187 34.23 -3.85 -9.34
N PHE A 188 34.78 -3.22 -8.30
CA PHE A 188 35.82 -2.21 -8.51
C PHE A 188 37.06 -2.93 -9.06
N PRO A 189 37.62 -2.52 -10.21
CA PRO A 189 38.96 -2.94 -10.56
C PRO A 189 39.89 -2.35 -9.50
N ALA A 190 40.55 -3.22 -8.73
CA ALA A 190 41.61 -2.80 -7.85
C ALA A 190 42.76 -2.27 -8.72
N ALA A 191 42.87 -0.95 -8.84
CA ALA A 191 44.08 -0.34 -9.36
C ALA A 191 45.17 -0.58 -8.32
N VAL A 192 46.01 -1.58 -8.56
CA VAL A 192 47.21 -1.84 -7.75
C VAL A 192 48.24 -0.77 -8.14
N PRO A 193 48.68 0.13 -7.23
CA PRO A 193 49.81 0.97 -7.50
C PRO A 193 51.05 0.08 -7.63
N ALA A 194 51.76 0.17 -8.75
CA ALA A 194 53.04 -0.48 -8.92
C ALA A 194 54.04 0.15 -7.94
N GLY A 195 54.38 -0.53 -6.84
CA GLY A 195 55.52 -0.12 -6.01
C GLY A 195 55.54 -0.52 -4.53
N VAL A 196 54.46 -1.03 -3.93
CA VAL A 196 54.46 -1.28 -2.48
C VAL A 196 54.59 -2.78 -2.17
N ALA A 197 55.74 -3.18 -1.64
CA ALA A 197 55.99 -4.54 -1.15
C ALA A 197 55.01 -4.89 -0.02
N SER A 198 54.18 -5.90 -0.21
CA SER A 198 53.15 -6.29 0.77
C SER A 198 53.71 -7.22 1.84
N HIS A 199 53.54 -6.85 3.11
CA HIS A 199 53.51 -7.80 4.23
C HIS A 199 52.06 -7.92 4.72
N GLY A 200 51.29 -8.84 4.13
CA GLY A 200 49.88 -9.06 4.49
C GLY A 200 49.57 -10.55 4.59
N GLY A 201 49.24 -11.00 5.81
CA GLY A 201 48.85 -12.38 6.09
C GLY A 201 47.58 -12.79 5.35
N ARG A 202 47.60 -13.99 4.75
CA ARG A 202 46.46 -14.58 4.04
C ARG A 202 45.36 -14.99 5.02
N GLY A 203 44.24 -14.27 5.01
CA GLY A 203 43.00 -14.72 5.66
C GLY A 203 42.31 -15.83 4.86
N SER A 204 41.63 -16.75 5.56
CA SER A 204 40.98 -17.95 5.01
C SER A 204 39.80 -17.69 4.06
N THR A 205 39.42 -16.43 3.83
CA THR A 205 38.29 -16.04 2.99
C THR A 205 38.68 -15.73 1.54
N GLY A 206 39.96 -15.77 1.19
CA GLY A 206 40.46 -15.40 -0.14
C GLY A 206 40.37 -13.89 -0.43
N LEU A 207 40.04 -13.08 0.58
CA LEU A 207 40.03 -11.63 0.52
C LEU A 207 41.33 -11.09 1.13
N ASN A 208 42.09 -10.30 0.37
CA ASN A 208 43.25 -9.58 0.88
C ASN A 208 42.78 -8.21 1.37
N PHE A 209 42.81 -8.00 2.69
CA PHE A 209 42.68 -6.67 3.26
C PHE A 209 44.08 -6.13 3.52
N GLN A 210 44.38 -4.96 2.94
CA GLN A 210 45.61 -4.23 3.18
C GLN A 210 45.23 -2.90 3.83
N ALA A 211 45.55 -2.75 5.11
CA ALA A 211 45.51 -1.45 5.76
C ALA A 211 46.80 -0.74 5.37
N VAL A 212 46.67 0.41 4.70
CA VAL A 212 47.79 1.32 4.45
C VAL A 212 47.60 2.47 5.44
N GLU A 213 48.50 2.56 6.42
CA GLU A 213 48.58 3.70 7.30
C GLU A 213 49.16 4.88 6.51
N ILE A 214 48.43 5.99 6.47
CA ILE A 214 48.87 7.23 5.81
C ILE A 214 49.01 8.27 6.90
N ASP A 215 50.25 8.44 7.35
CA ASP A 215 50.63 9.54 8.23
C ASP A 215 50.58 10.87 7.43
N ASP A 216 50.10 11.93 8.06
CA ASP A 216 49.96 13.30 7.54
C ASP A 216 48.92 13.55 6.42
N HIS A 217 47.64 13.49 6.80
CA HIS A 217 46.58 14.13 6.00
C HIS A 217 45.64 14.97 6.88
N GLU A 218 45.30 16.17 6.42
CA GLU A 218 44.25 16.99 7.03
C GLU A 218 42.90 16.28 6.88
N HIS A 219 42.29 15.90 8.01
CA HIS A 219 40.93 15.39 8.06
C HIS A 219 39.94 16.49 7.66
N ARG A 220 39.56 16.56 6.37
CA ARG A 220 38.58 17.55 5.86
C ARG A 220 37.10 17.20 6.11
N GLY A 221 36.83 16.02 6.67
CA GLY A 221 35.48 15.61 7.07
C GLY A 221 35.16 14.17 6.67
N ALA A 222 34.07 13.63 7.20
CA ALA A 222 33.64 12.26 6.93
C ALA A 222 33.06 12.13 5.51
N GLY A 223 33.75 11.38 4.63
CA GLY A 223 33.23 10.96 3.31
C GLY A 223 33.73 11.75 2.10
N GLU A 224 34.75 12.61 2.25
CA GLU A 224 35.35 13.31 1.10
C GLU A 224 36.32 12.43 0.29
N TYR A 225 36.42 12.74 -1.00
CA TYR A 225 37.39 12.15 -1.92
C TYR A 225 38.78 12.69 -1.60
N CYS A 226 39.69 11.81 -1.21
CA CYS A 226 41.07 12.20 -0.92
C CYS A 226 41.88 12.20 -2.22
N GLU A 227 42.26 13.39 -2.69
CA GLU A 227 43.07 13.55 -3.91
C GLU A 227 44.47 12.93 -3.77
N THR A 228 45.00 12.83 -2.54
CA THR A 228 46.34 12.32 -2.25
C THR A 228 46.46 10.81 -2.43
N CYS A 229 45.46 10.03 -2.01
CA CYS A 229 45.48 8.58 -2.14
C CYS A 229 44.60 8.06 -3.29
N GLY A 230 43.78 8.92 -3.92
CA GLY A 230 42.89 8.56 -5.02
C GLY A 230 41.75 7.62 -4.62
N VAL A 231 41.51 7.44 -3.32
CA VAL A 231 40.48 6.56 -2.79
C VAL A 231 39.46 7.37 -2.00
N SER A 232 38.18 7.16 -2.29
CA SER A 232 37.10 7.70 -1.48
C SER A 232 37.01 6.88 -0.19
N HIS A 233 37.14 7.54 0.97
CA HIS A 233 36.87 6.89 2.25
C HIS A 233 35.42 6.40 2.27
N MET A 234 35.17 5.25 2.94
CA MET A 234 33.84 4.66 3.01
C MET A 234 32.85 5.72 3.50
N PRO A 235 31.83 6.10 2.69
CA PRO A 235 30.88 7.13 3.08
C PRO A 235 30.25 6.77 4.43
N ASP A 236 30.09 7.76 5.30
CA ASP A 236 29.43 7.59 6.59
C ASP A 236 28.10 6.84 6.37
N PRO A 237 27.80 5.74 7.10
CA PRO A 237 26.52 5.06 7.01
C PRO A 237 25.31 5.99 7.20
N ALA A 238 25.47 7.16 7.84
CA ALA A 238 24.45 8.21 7.90
C ALA A 238 24.19 8.89 6.54
N MET A 239 25.16 8.90 5.62
CA MET A 239 25.02 9.36 4.24
C MET A 239 24.39 8.30 3.31
N LEU A 240 24.46 7.02 3.69
CA LEU A 240 23.79 5.91 2.97
C LEU A 240 22.34 5.69 3.43
N LYS A 241 21.90 6.31 4.54
CA LYS A 241 20.48 6.39 4.88
C LYS A 241 19.80 7.26 3.82
N GLU A 242 18.96 6.62 3.02
CA GLU A 242 18.10 7.23 1.99
C GLU A 242 17.43 8.49 2.57
N LYS A 243 18.03 9.66 2.27
CA LYS A 243 17.78 10.92 2.99
C LYS A 243 16.49 11.59 2.55
N ASP A 244 16.01 11.27 1.35
CA ASP A 244 14.91 12.00 0.75
C ASP A 244 13.59 11.25 0.87
N PHE A 245 12.59 11.95 1.40
CA PHE A 245 11.20 11.59 1.26
C PHE A 245 10.93 11.51 -0.24
N SER A 246 10.76 10.31 -0.78
CA SER A 246 10.33 10.12 -2.16
C SER A 246 8.88 10.58 -2.27
N LEU A 247 8.69 11.90 -2.34
CA LEU A 247 7.39 12.58 -2.36
C LEU A 247 6.49 11.96 -3.43
N GLN A 248 7.10 11.58 -4.56
CA GLN A 248 6.46 10.89 -5.66
C GLN A 248 5.90 9.51 -5.25
N GLU A 249 6.61 8.73 -4.45
CA GLU A 249 6.15 7.41 -3.99
C GLU A 249 4.98 7.57 -3.02
N ALA A 250 5.12 8.49 -2.06
CA ALA A 250 4.06 8.81 -1.11
C ALA A 250 2.79 9.29 -1.84
N TRP A 251 2.91 10.23 -2.78
CA TRP A 251 1.78 10.72 -3.55
C TRP A 251 1.17 9.66 -4.47
N SER A 252 1.99 8.82 -5.12
CA SER A 252 1.49 7.72 -5.94
C SER A 252 0.68 6.73 -5.12
N ALA A 253 1.12 6.40 -3.90
CA ALA A 253 0.39 5.53 -2.99
C ALA A 253 -0.91 6.19 -2.49
N ILE A 254 -0.84 7.47 -2.08
CA ILE A 254 -1.99 8.23 -1.60
C ILE A 254 -3.07 8.32 -2.68
N ILE A 255 -2.70 8.63 -3.92
CA ILE A 255 -3.65 8.74 -5.02
C ILE A 255 -4.21 7.37 -5.40
N ALA A 256 -3.36 6.35 -5.55
CA ALA A 256 -3.80 5.01 -5.93
C ALA A 256 -4.84 4.44 -4.96
N VAL A 257 -4.63 4.65 -3.65
CA VAL A 257 -5.53 4.16 -2.60
C VAL A 257 -6.69 5.11 -2.34
N GLY A 258 -6.44 6.42 -2.29
CA GLY A 258 -7.42 7.44 -1.91
C GLY A 258 -8.42 7.83 -3.01
N LEU A 259 -8.13 7.56 -4.29
CA LEU A 259 -9.06 7.86 -5.39
C LEU A 259 -10.31 6.97 -5.36
N ARG A 260 -10.29 5.85 -4.64
CA ARG A 260 -11.44 4.96 -4.56
C ARG A 260 -12.35 5.36 -3.40
N PRO A 261 -13.55 5.89 -3.62
CA PRO A 261 -14.51 6.12 -2.54
C PRO A 261 -14.94 4.79 -1.89
N CYS A 262 -15.23 4.79 -0.60
CA CYS A 262 -15.81 3.60 0.03
C CYS A 262 -17.31 3.53 -0.27
N SER A 263 -17.79 2.31 -0.51
CA SER A 263 -19.19 1.94 -0.75
C SER A 263 -20.14 2.51 0.32
N GLY A 264 -19.72 2.45 1.59
CA GLY A 264 -20.44 3.07 2.73
C GLY A 264 -20.58 4.58 2.62
N ALA A 265 -19.51 5.30 2.25
CA ALA A 265 -19.57 6.75 2.05
C ALA A 265 -20.47 7.14 0.89
N ILE A 266 -20.39 6.40 -0.23
CA ILE A 266 -21.26 6.64 -1.38
C ILE A 266 -22.72 6.50 -0.98
N LEU A 267 -23.08 5.42 -0.27
CA LEU A 267 -24.46 5.17 0.14
C LEU A 267 -24.97 6.26 1.09
N VAL A 268 -24.20 6.55 2.15
CA VAL A 268 -24.61 7.54 3.17
C VAL A 268 -24.76 8.92 2.54
N MET A 269 -23.80 9.32 1.70
CA MET A 269 -23.84 10.60 1.01
C MET A 269 -24.99 10.65 0.00
N SER A 270 -25.21 9.59 -0.78
CA SER A 270 -26.29 9.55 -1.77
C SER A 270 -27.66 9.63 -1.10
N PHE A 271 -27.89 8.86 -0.05
CA PHE A 271 -29.15 8.92 0.71
C PHE A 271 -29.34 10.29 1.36
N ALA A 272 -28.29 10.86 1.95
CA ALA A 272 -28.35 12.20 2.51
C ALA A 272 -28.74 13.25 1.46
N LEU A 273 -28.12 13.23 0.28
CA LEU A 273 -28.47 14.13 -0.83
C LEU A 273 -29.92 13.97 -1.30
N LEU A 274 -30.38 12.72 -1.47
CA LEU A 274 -31.75 12.45 -1.91
C LEU A 274 -32.81 12.95 -0.92
N ASN A 275 -32.45 13.05 0.37
CA ASN A 275 -33.34 13.54 1.43
C ASN A 275 -33.03 14.98 1.85
N SER A 276 -32.18 15.71 1.11
CA SER A 276 -31.74 17.09 1.43
C SER A 276 -31.02 17.23 2.79
N LEU A 277 -30.43 16.15 3.31
CA LEU A 277 -29.70 16.09 4.57
C LEU A 277 -28.18 16.29 4.35
N TYR A 278 -27.80 17.34 3.60
CA TYR A 278 -26.43 17.57 3.12
C TYR A 278 -25.38 17.53 4.23
N LEU A 279 -25.64 18.27 5.33
CA LEU A 279 -24.73 18.36 6.45
C LEU A 279 -24.52 17.00 7.12
N GLY A 280 -25.60 16.23 7.30
CA GLY A 280 -25.52 14.89 7.89
C GLY A 280 -24.72 13.93 7.01
N GLY A 281 -24.88 13.99 5.69
CA GLY A 281 -24.07 13.20 4.75
C GLY A 281 -22.58 13.53 4.86
N VAL A 282 -22.21 14.80 4.76
CA VAL A 282 -20.81 15.26 4.81
C VAL A 282 -20.16 14.91 6.15
N LEU A 283 -20.80 15.25 7.28
CA LEU A 283 -20.25 14.97 8.60
C LEU A 283 -20.09 13.46 8.85
N SER A 284 -21.02 12.64 8.35
CA SER A 284 -20.93 11.18 8.44
C SER A 284 -19.75 10.62 7.67
N VAL A 285 -19.52 11.09 6.43
CA VAL A 285 -18.37 10.66 5.62
C VAL A 285 -17.05 11.08 6.25
N LEU A 286 -16.98 12.29 6.81
CA LEU A 286 -15.79 12.76 7.52
C LEU A 286 -15.51 11.93 8.78
N ALA A 287 -16.54 11.64 9.58
CA ALA A 287 -16.42 10.80 10.77
C ALA A 287 -15.97 9.37 10.43
N MET A 288 -16.54 8.77 9.38
CA MET A 288 -16.12 7.47 8.87
C MET A 288 -14.67 7.47 8.35
N SER A 289 -14.26 8.53 7.68
CA SER A 289 -12.88 8.69 7.19
C SER A 289 -11.89 8.79 8.34
N LEU A 290 -12.26 9.50 9.41
CA LEU A 290 -11.45 9.59 10.63
C LEU A 290 -11.32 8.22 11.33
N GLY A 291 -12.43 7.48 11.48
CA GLY A 291 -12.39 6.12 12.03
C GLY A 291 -11.49 5.19 11.22
N THR A 292 -11.57 5.28 9.89
CA THR A 292 -10.70 4.52 8.98
C THR A 292 -9.24 4.91 9.16
N ALA A 293 -8.94 6.21 9.22
CA ALA A 293 -7.59 6.74 9.38
C ALA A 293 -6.91 6.25 10.67
N ILE A 294 -7.65 6.24 11.78
CA ILE A 294 -7.18 5.75 13.08
C ILE A 294 -6.86 4.26 13.00
N THR A 295 -7.80 3.42 12.53
CA THR A 295 -7.58 1.97 12.47
C THR A 295 -6.43 1.59 11.56
N VAL A 296 -6.35 2.16 10.34
CA VAL A 296 -5.27 1.84 9.41
C VAL A 296 -3.91 2.28 9.99
N THR A 297 -3.87 3.41 10.68
CA THR A 297 -2.66 3.85 11.41
C THR A 297 -2.23 2.84 12.47
N ILE A 298 -3.18 2.33 13.27
CA ILE A 298 -2.90 1.30 14.29
C ILE A 298 -2.39 0.01 13.64
N LEU A 299 -3.06 -0.46 12.59
CA LEU A 299 -2.64 -1.67 11.85
C LEU A 299 -1.25 -1.51 11.24
N ALA A 300 -0.94 -0.33 10.69
CA ALA A 300 0.38 -0.01 10.18
C ALA A 300 1.46 -0.08 11.27
N ILE A 301 1.19 0.48 12.46
CA ILE A 301 2.10 0.40 13.61
C ILE A 301 2.36 -1.05 14.02
N LEU A 302 1.29 -1.85 14.15
CA LEU A 302 1.40 -3.27 14.51
C LEU A 302 2.19 -4.06 13.47
N ALA A 303 1.96 -3.80 12.18
CA ALA A 303 2.65 -4.47 11.08
C ALA A 303 4.15 -4.19 11.08
N VAL A 304 4.55 -2.94 11.32
CA VAL A 304 5.98 -2.55 11.43
C VAL A 304 6.61 -3.15 12.67
N ALA A 305 5.93 -3.08 13.83
CA ALA A 305 6.42 -3.67 15.07
C ALA A 305 6.66 -5.19 14.94
N ALA A 306 5.76 -5.90 14.25
CA ALA A 306 5.91 -7.32 13.96
C ALA A 306 7.13 -7.62 13.08
N LYS A 307 7.37 -6.80 12.04
CA LYS A 307 8.56 -6.89 11.18
C LYS A 307 9.84 -6.66 11.99
N ASP A 308 9.89 -5.60 12.78
CA ASP A 308 11.07 -5.25 13.58
C ASP A 308 11.40 -6.35 14.57
N LEU A 309 10.38 -6.96 15.20
CA LEU A 309 10.53 -8.11 16.08
C LEU A 309 11.11 -9.32 15.33
N ALA A 310 10.58 -9.63 14.14
CA ALA A 310 11.07 -10.73 13.31
C ALA A 310 12.55 -10.55 12.90
N VAL A 311 12.95 -9.33 12.54
CA VAL A 311 14.34 -9.02 12.17
C VAL A 311 15.26 -9.09 13.40
N ARG A 312 14.80 -8.63 14.57
CA ARG A 312 15.56 -8.75 15.83
C ARG A 312 15.82 -10.21 16.20
N PHE A 313 14.82 -11.08 16.09
CA PHE A 313 15.00 -12.52 16.34
C PHE A 313 15.96 -13.19 15.36
N ALA A 314 16.07 -12.70 14.12
CA ALA A 314 16.99 -13.24 13.11
C ALA A 314 18.46 -12.78 13.25
N GLY A 315 18.76 -11.89 14.21
CA GLY A 315 20.08 -11.30 14.42
C GLY A 315 20.33 -10.10 13.48
N PRO A 316 20.36 -8.85 14.00
CA PRO A 316 20.64 -7.65 13.21
C PRO A 316 21.97 -7.78 12.45
N GLY A 317 21.96 -7.56 11.13
CA GLY A 317 23.16 -7.64 10.29
C GLY A 317 23.54 -9.05 9.81
N SER A 318 22.88 -10.11 10.28
CA SER A 318 23.13 -11.49 9.83
C SER A 318 22.74 -11.69 8.35
N ARG A 319 23.37 -12.67 7.68
CA ARG A 319 23.00 -13.06 6.30
C ARG A 319 21.53 -13.50 6.23
N THR A 320 21.01 -14.10 7.30
CA THR A 320 19.63 -14.55 7.43
C THR A 320 18.67 -13.37 7.58
N GLY A 321 18.99 -12.39 8.43
CA GLY A 321 18.21 -11.16 8.58
C GLY A 321 18.06 -10.41 7.24
N ARG A 322 19.15 -10.29 6.47
CA ARG A 322 19.12 -9.66 5.15
C ARG A 322 18.24 -10.40 4.13
N ARG A 323 18.22 -11.73 4.17
CA ARG A 323 17.35 -12.56 3.32
C ARG A 323 15.88 -12.38 3.71
N ILE A 324 15.58 -12.39 5.01
CA ILE A 324 14.22 -12.19 5.52
C ILE A 324 13.71 -10.82 5.11
N THR A 325 14.51 -9.77 5.28
CA THR A 325 14.10 -8.43 4.88
C THR A 325 13.81 -8.35 3.39
N HIS A 326 14.72 -8.80 2.52
CA HIS A 326 14.45 -8.80 1.07
C HIS A 326 13.25 -9.66 0.67
N ALA A 327 13.02 -10.79 1.34
CA ALA A 327 11.84 -11.63 1.11
C ALA A 327 10.55 -10.90 1.49
N ILE A 328 10.54 -10.19 2.63
CA ILE A 328 9.40 -9.39 3.08
C ILE A 328 9.14 -8.23 2.11
N GLU A 329 10.17 -7.52 1.66
CA GLU A 329 10.02 -6.39 0.73
C GLU A 329 9.49 -6.83 -0.64
N ILE A 330 10.08 -7.87 -1.23
CA ILE A 330 9.67 -8.39 -2.54
C ILE A 330 8.28 -9.05 -2.42
N GLY A 331 8.04 -9.80 -1.35
CA GLY A 331 6.76 -10.42 -1.06
C GLY A 331 5.64 -9.39 -0.90
N GLY A 332 5.90 -8.29 -0.19
CA GLY A 332 4.95 -7.18 -0.07
C GLY A 332 4.64 -6.51 -1.40
N ALA A 333 5.65 -6.20 -2.21
CA ALA A 333 5.45 -5.61 -3.55
C ALA A 333 4.69 -6.56 -4.49
N LEU A 334 5.03 -7.85 -4.46
CA LEU A 334 4.34 -8.88 -5.22
C LEU A 334 2.88 -9.00 -4.80
N PHE A 335 2.61 -9.03 -3.49
CA PHE A 335 1.26 -9.13 -2.95
C PHE A 335 0.38 -7.93 -3.37
N VAL A 336 0.91 -6.70 -3.31
CA VAL A 336 0.22 -5.49 -3.82
C VAL A 336 -0.14 -5.64 -5.30
N LEU A 337 0.80 -6.11 -6.12
CA LEU A 337 0.57 -6.34 -7.54
C LEU A 337 -0.52 -7.40 -7.79
N LEU A 338 -0.44 -8.54 -7.10
CA LEU A 338 -1.41 -9.63 -7.25
C LEU A 338 -2.83 -9.19 -6.85
N ILE A 339 -2.96 -8.45 -5.75
CA ILE A 339 -4.23 -7.85 -5.32
C ILE A 339 -4.74 -6.85 -6.36
N GLY A 340 -3.89 -5.95 -6.85
CA GLY A 340 -4.27 -4.98 -7.87
C GLY A 340 -4.78 -5.64 -9.15
N LEU A 341 -4.09 -6.67 -9.63
CA LEU A 341 -4.47 -7.43 -10.83
C LEU A 341 -5.75 -8.24 -10.63
N SER A 342 -5.93 -8.90 -9.47
CA SER A 342 -7.12 -9.71 -9.21
C SER A 342 -8.39 -8.85 -9.18
N LEU A 343 -8.31 -7.67 -8.56
CA LEU A 343 -9.43 -6.73 -8.48
C LEU A 343 -9.73 -6.04 -9.80
N LEU A 344 -8.68 -5.66 -10.55
CA LEU A 344 -8.85 -5.11 -11.89
C LEU A 344 -9.53 -6.14 -12.79
N GLY A 345 -9.09 -7.41 -12.72
CA GLY A 345 -9.74 -8.52 -13.44
C GLY A 345 -11.21 -8.68 -13.06
N ALA A 346 -11.52 -8.73 -11.76
CA ALA A 346 -12.89 -8.85 -11.26
C ALA A 346 -13.78 -7.66 -11.71
N SER A 347 -13.25 -6.44 -11.66
CA SER A 347 -13.96 -5.22 -12.07
C SER A 347 -14.24 -5.18 -13.58
N LEU A 348 -13.26 -5.60 -14.40
CA LEU A 348 -13.42 -5.72 -15.84
C LEU A 348 -14.41 -6.84 -16.21
N GLN A 349 -14.41 -7.96 -15.50
CA GLN A 349 -15.37 -9.03 -15.71
C GLN A 349 -16.80 -8.58 -15.36
N ALA A 350 -16.98 -7.85 -14.26
CA ALA A 350 -18.26 -7.25 -13.90
C ALA A 350 -18.75 -6.26 -14.98
N SER A 351 -17.85 -5.46 -15.57
CA SER A 351 -18.22 -4.51 -16.64
C SER A 351 -18.74 -5.21 -17.91
N ARG A 352 -18.18 -6.38 -18.24
CA ARG A 352 -18.62 -7.17 -19.41
C ARG A 352 -20.00 -7.80 -19.22
N LEU A 353 -20.36 -8.17 -17.99
CA LEU A 353 -21.67 -8.75 -17.67
C LEU A 353 -22.80 -7.72 -17.66
N ILE A 354 -22.50 -6.45 -17.40
CA ILE A 354 -23.48 -5.35 -17.34
C ILE A 354 -23.68 -4.67 -18.71
N GLY A 355 -22.66 -4.72 -19.58
CA GLY A 355 -22.70 -4.14 -20.92
C GLY A 355 -23.16 -5.08 -22.04
N GLY A 356 -23.57 -6.31 -21.70
CA GLY A 356 -24.14 -7.31 -22.62
C GLY A 356 -25.64 -7.41 -22.52
#